data_AF-B8DWU3-F1
#
_entry.id   AF-B8DWU3-F1
#
_cell.length_a   1.000
_cell.length_b   1.000
_cell.length_c   1.000
_cell.angle_alpha   90.00
_cell.angle_beta   90.00
_cell.angle_gamma   90.00
#
_symmetry.space_group_name_H-M   'P 1'
#
loop_
_entity.id
_entity.type
_entity.pdbx_description
1 polymer ?
#
loop_
_entity_poly.entity_id
_entity_poly.type
_entity_poly.pdbx_seq_one_letter_code
_entity_poly.pdbx_strand_id
1 'polypeptide(L)'
;MKGSAARFDWRESFKHLLFAVVCGVAGGFGSILLCLFVDAMRSVFVRNTWLIWLLPVAGLLELLLYKMFRIPLGETTESVIARMRHGRTVRGLLAPGIFLTTGMSILAGGSVGKEAGALQMGASLGATIAKPFKLHDVLRVQEGAAEDRSMHSYAASMGMAATFSALFFAPLGSCMLVLEFMRFSELRYVASMLIGCFVAYFIARHFGIGDLICTVPIPEFTWRAVGICLVIGVACAVAGSIFALCIRLLQNTTMQIVRNYYLWVVVGGLIMATLVSVFGWWRLTGSGGEMLNHMLAQPNVSWDFAIKGLLTFICLGFWFKGGEIMPSLCIGGLLGGACFAMTGSSPQMGVAVGALCFLAAFNRCPVSAFLLGCEIFGWGMAPFLAVGVAVSFMFGYPAGMYGASIDLLMTSGWRKFVLRQHRRAMENAANHDPDLFDYVLSATTAFKKATDRTRVFADPWIAEHQREHEEHMQERMEREEKRRADVRRAQRAPAKPHHPEAPTRPAQSANANGTQEREPKTK
;
A
#
# COMPACT_ATOMS: atom_id res chain seq x y z
N MET A 1 -17.11 36.43 16.21
CA MET A 1 -16.66 35.04 15.94
C MET A 1 -17.77 34.08 16.35
N LYS A 2 -18.66 33.68 15.42
CA LYS A 2 -19.61 32.57 15.67
C LYS A 2 -18.98 31.31 15.08
N GLY A 3 -18.57 30.39 15.96
CA GLY A 3 -18.11 29.05 15.55
C GLY A 3 -19.27 28.33 14.87
N SER A 4 -19.14 28.08 13.56
CA SER A 4 -20.09 27.26 12.82
C SER A 4 -19.93 25.83 13.31
N ALA A 5 -20.91 25.33 14.06
CA ALA A 5 -20.96 23.93 14.47
C ALA A 5 -20.97 23.04 13.23
N ALA A 6 -20.11 22.02 13.19
CA ALA A 6 -20.08 21.02 12.13
C ALA A 6 -21.48 20.39 12.01
N ARG A 7 -22.16 20.61 10.87
CA ARG A 7 -23.47 20.01 10.60
C ARG A 7 -23.24 18.62 10.01
N PHE A 8 -23.73 17.59 10.71
CA PHE A 8 -23.70 16.21 10.26
C PHE A 8 -24.68 16.02 9.09
N ASP A 9 -24.17 15.62 7.92
CA ASP A 9 -25.00 15.38 6.73
C ASP A 9 -25.46 13.92 6.69
N TRP A 10 -26.71 13.68 7.07
CA TRP A 10 -27.33 12.35 7.07
C TRP A 10 -27.39 11.72 5.67
N ARG A 11 -27.49 12.53 4.60
CA ARG A 11 -27.54 12.02 3.23
C ARG A 11 -26.20 11.47 2.79
N GLU A 12 -25.12 12.18 3.09
CA GLU A 12 -23.77 11.70 2.80
C GLU A 12 -23.45 10.45 3.61
N SER A 13 -23.82 10.42 4.90
CA SER A 13 -23.64 9.22 5.75
C SER A 13 -24.30 7.97 5.15
N PHE A 14 -25.51 8.11 4.61
CA PHE A 14 -26.19 7.01 3.91
C PHE A 14 -25.49 6.60 2.62
N LYS A 15 -25.00 7.56 1.82
CA LYS A 15 -24.20 7.25 0.61
C LYS A 15 -22.92 6.51 0.95
N HIS A 16 -22.19 6.92 1.99
CA HIS A 16 -20.99 6.25 2.49
C HIS A 16 -21.28 4.83 2.95
N LEU A 17 -22.40 4.62 3.66
CA LEU A 17 -22.84 3.28 4.06
C LEU A 17 -23.12 2.40 2.84
N LEU A 18 -23.91 2.89 1.88
CA LEU A 18 -24.24 2.14 0.66
C LEU A 18 -22.98 1.85 -0.16
N PHE A 19 -22.09 2.83 -0.30
CA PHE A 19 -20.81 2.67 -0.97
C PHE A 19 -19.93 1.60 -0.29
N ALA A 20 -19.84 1.61 1.04
CA ALA A 20 -19.10 0.62 1.80
C ALA A 20 -19.65 -0.80 1.60
N VAL A 21 -20.97 -0.97 1.59
CA VAL A 21 -21.61 -2.27 1.33
C VAL A 21 -21.32 -2.72 -0.10
N VAL A 22 -21.51 -1.86 -1.11
CA VAL A 22 -21.25 -2.23 -2.52
C VAL A 22 -19.77 -2.55 -2.75
N CYS A 23 -18.86 -1.77 -2.16
CA CYS A 23 -17.42 -2.08 -2.20
C CYS A 23 -17.09 -3.37 -1.47
N GLY A 24 -17.74 -3.65 -0.33
CA GLY A 24 -17.59 -4.92 0.39
C GLY A 24 -18.02 -6.11 -0.46
N VAL A 25 -19.17 -6.01 -1.13
CA VAL A 25 -19.67 -7.06 -2.03
C VAL A 25 -18.72 -7.29 -3.20
N ALA A 26 -18.38 -6.24 -3.93
CA ALA A 26 -17.49 -6.33 -5.08
C ALA A 26 -16.08 -6.79 -4.67
N GLY A 27 -15.57 -6.30 -3.54
CA GLY A 27 -14.27 -6.66 -3.00
C GLY A 27 -14.21 -8.11 -2.53
N GLY A 28 -15.29 -8.62 -1.92
CA GLY A 28 -15.45 -10.02 -1.52
C GLY A 28 -15.41 -10.97 -2.72
N PHE A 29 -16.26 -10.74 -3.73
CA PHE A 29 -16.24 -11.55 -4.96
C PHE A 29 -14.94 -11.40 -5.74
N GLY A 30 -14.36 -10.19 -5.78
CA GLY A 30 -13.04 -9.97 -6.38
C GLY A 30 -11.96 -10.82 -5.72
N SER A 31 -11.93 -10.86 -4.38
CA SER A 31 -10.97 -11.69 -3.63
C SER A 31 -11.17 -13.19 -3.89
N ILE A 32 -12.42 -13.67 -3.90
CA ILE A 32 -12.74 -15.06 -4.22
C ILE A 32 -12.23 -15.42 -5.63
N LEU A 33 -12.52 -14.58 -6.62
CA LEU A 33 -12.09 -14.80 -8.00
C LEU A 33 -10.56 -14.85 -8.11
N LEU A 34 -9.87 -13.94 -7.41
CA LEU A 34 -8.41 -13.93 -7.34
C LEU A 34 -7.84 -15.21 -6.73
N CYS A 35 -8.43 -15.69 -5.62
CA CYS A 35 -8.00 -16.93 -4.99
C CYS A 35 -8.19 -18.12 -5.94
N LEU A 36 -9.40 -18.30 -6.49
CA LEU A 36 -9.68 -19.39 -7.43
C LEU A 36 -8.74 -19.38 -8.64
N PHE A 37 -8.48 -18.21 -9.20
CA PHE A 37 -7.59 -18.07 -10.34
C PHE A 37 -6.14 -18.41 -9.99
N VAL A 38 -5.61 -17.84 -8.90
CA VAL A 38 -4.23 -18.06 -8.49
C VAL A 38 -4.00 -19.50 -8.05
N ASP A 39 -4.93 -20.09 -7.30
CA ASP A 39 -4.83 -21.47 -6.83
C ASP A 39 -4.93 -22.45 -8.03
N ALA A 40 -5.74 -22.13 -9.03
CA ALA A 40 -5.75 -22.86 -10.30
C ALA A 40 -4.40 -22.78 -11.03
N MET A 41 -3.81 -21.58 -11.18
CA MET A 41 -2.48 -21.40 -11.78
C MET A 41 -1.41 -22.18 -11.00
N ARG A 42 -1.47 -22.16 -9.66
CA ARG A 42 -0.57 -22.94 -8.80
C ARG A 42 -0.72 -24.43 -9.02
N SER A 43 -1.95 -24.93 -9.12
CA SER A 43 -2.20 -26.37 -9.35
C SER A 43 -1.64 -26.85 -10.69
N VAL A 44 -1.70 -26.01 -11.73
CA VAL A 44 -1.13 -26.31 -13.05
C VAL A 44 0.39 -26.37 -12.97
N PHE A 45 1.02 -25.41 -12.27
CA PHE A 45 2.47 -25.42 -12.04
C PHE A 45 2.93 -26.67 -11.28
N VAL A 46 2.27 -27.03 -10.19
CA VAL A 46 2.66 -28.20 -9.37
C VAL A 46 2.59 -29.50 -10.17
N ARG A 47 1.66 -29.61 -11.12
CA ARG A 47 1.58 -30.76 -12.05
C ARG A 47 2.60 -30.71 -13.18
N ASN A 48 3.11 -29.53 -13.51
CA ASN A 48 3.98 -29.28 -14.65
C ASN A 48 5.16 -28.39 -14.24
N THR A 49 6.07 -28.91 -13.43
CA THR A 49 7.21 -28.14 -12.88
C THR A 49 8.14 -27.58 -13.97
N TRP A 50 8.15 -28.18 -15.16
CA TRP A 50 8.88 -27.69 -16.33
C TRP A 50 8.46 -26.27 -16.76
N LEU A 51 7.24 -25.82 -16.39
CA LEU A 51 6.75 -24.47 -16.67
C LEU A 51 7.63 -23.37 -16.06
N ILE A 52 8.51 -23.69 -15.11
CA ILE A 52 9.45 -22.72 -14.58
C ILE A 52 10.39 -22.13 -15.64
N TRP A 53 10.71 -22.90 -16.68
CA TRP A 53 11.54 -22.44 -17.79
C TRP A 53 10.80 -21.41 -18.67
N LEU A 54 9.47 -21.31 -18.54
CA LEU A 54 8.67 -20.26 -19.18
C LEU A 54 8.57 -18.98 -18.33
N LEU A 55 9.14 -18.93 -17.13
CA LEU A 55 9.11 -17.75 -16.26
C LEU A 55 9.67 -16.47 -16.94
N PRO A 56 10.78 -16.51 -17.71
CA PRO A 56 11.23 -15.35 -18.49
C PRO A 56 10.17 -14.85 -19.47
N VAL A 57 9.47 -15.77 -20.14
CA VAL A 57 8.43 -15.44 -21.13
C VAL A 57 7.20 -14.89 -20.43
N ALA A 58 6.76 -15.52 -19.33
CA ALA A 58 5.64 -15.06 -18.52
C ALA A 58 5.88 -13.62 -18.06
N GLY A 59 7.06 -13.32 -17.53
CA GLY A 59 7.36 -11.96 -17.08
C GLY A 59 7.44 -10.92 -18.22
N LEU A 60 7.93 -11.29 -19.41
CA LEU A 60 7.83 -10.40 -20.58
C LEU A 60 6.37 -10.10 -20.94
N LEU A 61 5.51 -11.13 -20.92
CA LEU A 61 4.09 -10.97 -21.19
C LEU A 61 3.39 -10.13 -20.10
N GLU A 62 3.81 -10.21 -18.83
CA GLU A 62 3.32 -9.34 -17.76
C GLU A 62 3.56 -7.86 -18.07
N LEU A 63 4.79 -7.52 -18.49
CA LEU A 63 5.16 -6.17 -18.88
C LEU A 63 4.43 -5.71 -20.15
N LEU A 64 4.23 -6.59 -21.13
CA LEU A 64 3.45 -6.30 -22.33
C LEU A 64 1.98 -6.04 -21.99
N LEU A 65 1.40 -6.80 -21.06
CA LEU A 65 0.03 -6.59 -20.60
C LEU A 65 -0.11 -5.24 -19.89
N TYR A 66 0.85 -4.88 -19.04
CA TYR A 66 0.87 -3.56 -18.39
C TYR A 66 0.96 -2.44 -19.42
N LYS A 67 1.82 -2.60 -20.43
CA LYS A 67 1.92 -1.64 -21.55
C LYS A 67 0.60 -1.51 -22.31
N MET A 68 -0.09 -2.62 -22.59
CA MET A 68 -1.39 -2.65 -23.28
C MET A 68 -2.47 -1.94 -22.46
N PHE A 69 -2.51 -2.15 -21.15
CA PHE A 69 -3.40 -1.45 -20.23
C PHE A 69 -2.93 -0.04 -19.85
N ARG A 70 -1.85 0.44 -20.48
CA ARG A 70 -1.20 1.74 -20.24
C ARG A 70 -0.75 1.94 -18.80
N ILE A 71 -0.55 0.87 -18.03
CA ILE A 71 -0.03 0.88 -16.67
C ILE A 71 1.49 1.06 -16.74
N PRO A 72 2.10 1.91 -15.90
CA PRO A 72 3.56 2.02 -15.83
C PRO A 72 4.21 0.66 -15.55
N LEU A 73 5.26 0.32 -16.30
CA LEU A 73 5.93 -0.99 -16.19
C LEU A 73 6.49 -1.23 -14.78
N GLY A 74 7.03 -0.19 -14.17
CA GLY A 74 7.55 -0.21 -12.80
C GLY A 74 6.48 -0.06 -11.71
N GLU A 75 5.19 -0.17 -12.02
CA GLU A 75 4.15 -0.09 -10.99
C GLU A 75 4.29 -1.27 -10.00
N THR A 76 4.37 -0.94 -8.71
CA THR A 76 4.43 -1.88 -7.59
C THR A 76 3.30 -1.55 -6.60
N THR A 77 3.06 -2.43 -5.63
CA THR A 77 2.09 -2.16 -4.56
C THR A 77 2.47 -0.88 -3.79
N GLU A 78 3.78 -0.65 -3.56
CA GLU A 78 4.29 0.60 -2.99
C GLU A 78 3.94 1.83 -3.84
N SER A 79 4.11 1.79 -5.16
CA SER A 79 3.80 2.95 -6.02
C SER A 79 2.31 3.28 -6.03
N VAL A 80 1.44 2.25 -5.93
CA VAL A 80 -0.01 2.42 -5.81
C VAL A 80 -0.36 3.08 -4.48
N ILE A 81 0.18 2.59 -3.37
CA ILE A 81 -0.01 3.19 -2.04
C ILE A 81 0.53 4.63 -2.00
N ALA A 82 1.70 4.90 -2.59
CA ALA A 82 2.26 6.24 -2.68
C ALA A 82 1.34 7.20 -3.46
N ARG A 83 0.74 6.75 -4.57
CA ARG A 83 -0.26 7.54 -5.32
C ARG A 83 -1.51 7.84 -4.50
N MET A 84 -2.00 6.84 -3.77
CA MET A 84 -3.14 7.02 -2.86
C MET A 84 -2.81 8.02 -1.75
N ARG A 85 -1.62 7.96 -1.13
CA ARG A 85 -1.16 8.97 -0.15
C ARG A 85 -1.13 10.38 -0.74
N HIS A 86 -0.84 10.50 -2.03
CA HIS A 86 -0.89 11.75 -2.76
C HIS A 86 -2.28 12.06 -3.35
N GLY A 87 -3.33 11.34 -2.95
CA GLY A 87 -4.72 11.44 -3.43
C GLY A 87 -4.88 11.51 -4.95
N ARG A 88 -3.99 10.81 -5.66
CA ARG A 88 -4.13 10.58 -7.09
C ARG A 88 -5.08 9.40 -7.29
N THR A 89 -5.87 9.46 -8.36
CA THR A 89 -6.83 8.39 -8.68
C THR A 89 -6.11 7.10 -9.08
N VAL A 90 -6.65 5.98 -8.60
CA VAL A 90 -6.23 4.64 -9.03
C VAL A 90 -6.95 4.30 -10.33
N ARG A 91 -6.22 3.75 -11.31
CA ARG A 91 -6.76 3.43 -12.63
C ARG A 91 -7.58 2.14 -12.58
N GLY A 92 -8.78 2.15 -13.15
CA GLY A 92 -9.67 0.98 -13.19
C GLY A 92 -9.07 -0.25 -13.91
N LEU A 93 -8.21 -0.03 -14.91
CA LEU A 93 -7.51 -1.11 -15.63
C LEU A 93 -6.40 -1.77 -14.79
N LEU A 94 -6.06 -1.22 -13.61
CA LEU A 94 -5.11 -1.85 -12.70
C LEU A 94 -5.64 -3.20 -12.20
N ALA A 95 -6.94 -3.30 -11.90
CA ALA A 95 -7.60 -4.53 -11.44
C ALA A 95 -7.37 -5.74 -12.38
N PRO A 96 -7.77 -5.71 -13.67
CA PRO A 96 -7.51 -6.82 -14.58
C PRO A 96 -6.02 -7.02 -14.87
N GLY A 97 -5.21 -5.96 -14.85
CA GLY A 97 -3.76 -6.04 -15.04
C GLY A 97 -3.07 -6.85 -13.93
N ILE A 98 -3.26 -6.46 -12.67
CA ILE A 98 -2.63 -7.16 -11.53
C ILE A 98 -3.17 -8.58 -11.37
N PHE A 99 -4.47 -8.79 -11.61
CA PHE A 99 -5.11 -10.10 -11.56
C PHE A 99 -4.42 -11.09 -12.51
N LEU A 100 -4.31 -10.73 -13.80
CA LEU A 100 -3.68 -11.59 -14.80
C LEU A 100 -2.19 -11.78 -14.53
N THR A 101 -1.45 -10.70 -14.29
CA THR A 101 0.01 -10.78 -14.09
C THR A 101 0.41 -11.59 -12.87
N THR A 102 -0.31 -11.49 -11.75
CA THR A 102 -0.07 -12.31 -10.57
C THR A 102 -0.25 -13.80 -10.88
N GLY A 103 -1.31 -14.15 -11.63
CA GLY A 103 -1.53 -15.53 -12.07
C GLY A 103 -0.43 -16.05 -13.00
N MET A 104 0.09 -15.20 -13.90
CA MET A 104 1.17 -15.57 -14.81
C MET A 104 2.48 -15.85 -14.07
N SER A 105 2.85 -15.00 -13.10
CA SER A 105 4.00 -15.24 -12.23
C SER A 105 3.87 -16.57 -11.48
N ILE A 106 2.70 -16.86 -10.89
CA ILE A 106 2.48 -18.09 -10.13
C ILE A 106 2.41 -19.34 -11.04
N LEU A 107 1.80 -19.22 -12.21
CA LEU A 107 1.74 -20.30 -13.22
C LEU A 107 3.14 -20.75 -13.66
N ALA A 108 4.07 -19.80 -13.77
CA ALA A 108 5.45 -20.08 -14.14
C ALA A 108 6.38 -20.31 -12.93
N GLY A 109 5.85 -20.48 -11.72
CA GLY A 109 6.64 -20.85 -10.54
C GLY A 109 7.36 -19.70 -9.84
N GLY A 110 6.96 -18.45 -10.10
CA GLY A 110 7.42 -17.28 -9.35
C GLY A 110 7.11 -17.43 -7.85
N SER A 111 8.07 -17.04 -7.01
CA SER A 111 7.89 -16.99 -5.55
C SER A 111 7.26 -15.66 -5.16
N VAL A 112 5.95 -15.56 -5.40
CA VAL A 112 5.12 -14.38 -5.09
C VAL A 112 3.75 -14.80 -4.58
N GLY A 113 3.10 -13.93 -3.80
CA GLY A 113 1.77 -14.12 -3.25
C GLY A 113 0.66 -13.45 -4.06
N LYS A 114 -0.59 -13.65 -3.64
CA LYS A 114 -1.78 -13.04 -4.29
C LYS A 114 -2.19 -11.71 -3.64
N GLU A 115 -1.51 -11.32 -2.57
CA GLU A 115 -1.88 -10.18 -1.72
C GLU A 115 -1.74 -8.84 -2.43
N ALA A 116 -0.71 -8.66 -3.27
CA ALA A 116 -0.61 -7.47 -4.13
C ALA A 116 -1.79 -7.38 -5.09
N GLY A 117 -2.24 -8.52 -5.63
CA GLY A 117 -3.47 -8.64 -6.39
C GLY A 117 -4.66 -8.13 -5.61
N ALA A 118 -4.88 -8.63 -4.40
CA ALA A 118 -5.99 -8.20 -3.54
C ALA A 118 -5.94 -6.70 -3.21
N LEU A 119 -4.77 -6.18 -2.83
CA LEU A 119 -4.59 -4.78 -2.46
C LEU A 119 -4.81 -3.84 -3.65
N GLN A 120 -4.14 -4.09 -4.78
CA GLN A 120 -4.18 -3.21 -5.94
C GLN A 120 -5.51 -3.31 -6.70
N MET A 121 -6.04 -4.53 -6.85
CA MET A 121 -7.36 -4.75 -7.45
C MET A 121 -8.44 -4.14 -6.57
N GLY A 122 -8.39 -4.34 -5.25
CA GLY A 122 -9.30 -3.72 -4.30
C GLY A 122 -9.28 -2.19 -4.40
N ALA A 123 -8.10 -1.58 -4.44
CA ALA A 123 -7.95 -0.14 -4.62
C ALA A 123 -8.57 0.37 -5.93
N SER A 124 -8.36 -0.37 -7.01
CA SER A 124 -8.93 -0.09 -8.34
C SER A 124 -10.45 -0.25 -8.35
N LEU A 125 -11.00 -1.28 -7.71
CA LEU A 125 -12.44 -1.51 -7.58
C LEU A 125 -13.10 -0.39 -6.78
N GLY A 126 -12.56 -0.06 -5.60
CA GLY A 126 -13.08 1.03 -4.76
C GLY A 126 -13.09 2.37 -5.49
N ALA A 127 -11.99 2.71 -6.17
CA ALA A 127 -11.91 3.93 -6.98
C ALA A 127 -12.89 3.95 -8.17
N THR A 128 -13.20 2.80 -8.75
CA THR A 128 -14.12 2.68 -9.89
C THR A 128 -15.58 2.74 -9.44
N ILE A 129 -15.91 2.04 -8.36
CA ILE A 129 -17.25 2.00 -7.76
C ILE A 129 -17.63 3.35 -7.19
N ALA A 130 -16.68 4.17 -6.71
CA ALA A 130 -16.97 5.48 -6.15
C ALA A 130 -17.48 6.51 -7.17
N LYS A 131 -17.14 6.36 -8.46
CA LYS A 131 -17.49 7.33 -9.53
C LYS A 131 -18.99 7.63 -9.61
N PRO A 132 -19.91 6.64 -9.66
CA PRO A 132 -21.35 6.90 -9.68
C PRO A 132 -21.88 7.51 -8.37
N PHE A 133 -21.26 7.25 -7.23
CA PHE A 133 -21.75 7.71 -5.92
C PHE A 133 -21.52 9.20 -5.66
N LYS A 134 -20.52 9.81 -6.32
CA LYS A 134 -20.14 11.23 -6.14
C LYS A 134 -20.06 11.60 -4.65
N LEU A 135 -19.25 10.86 -3.91
CA LEU A 135 -19.10 10.97 -2.46
C LEU A 135 -18.50 12.34 -2.09
N HIS A 136 -19.04 12.97 -1.04
CA HIS A 136 -18.47 14.19 -0.43
C HIS A 136 -18.13 13.91 1.05
N ASP A 137 -17.35 14.78 1.69
CA ASP A 137 -16.96 14.54 3.07
C ASP A 137 -18.18 14.65 4.01
N VAL A 138 -18.30 13.74 4.98
CA VAL A 138 -19.40 13.71 5.95
C VAL A 138 -19.30 14.89 6.92
N LEU A 139 -18.07 15.32 7.20
CA LEU A 139 -17.75 16.53 7.95
C LEU A 139 -17.35 17.61 6.95
N ARG A 140 -18.28 18.53 6.62
CA ARG A 140 -17.98 19.67 5.76
C ARG A 140 -16.94 20.57 6.42
N VAL A 141 -15.67 20.36 6.09
CA VAL A 141 -14.60 21.32 6.36
C VAL A 141 -14.40 22.10 5.06
N GLN A 142 -14.64 23.40 5.13
CA GLN A 142 -14.68 24.31 4.00
C GLN A 142 -13.29 24.45 3.38
N GLU A 143 -12.97 23.71 2.30
CA GLU A 143 -11.90 24.04 1.31
C GLU A 143 -11.88 23.04 0.12
N GLY A 144 -12.47 23.47 -1.01
CA GLY A 144 -12.81 22.66 -2.19
C GLY A 144 -11.66 22.17 -3.10
N ALA A 145 -10.46 21.93 -2.57
CA ALA A 145 -9.38 21.27 -3.31
C ALA A 145 -8.68 20.17 -2.49
N ALA A 146 -8.68 20.27 -1.16
CA ALA A 146 -8.24 19.20 -0.27
C ALA A 146 -9.28 18.06 -0.18
N GLU A 147 -10.56 18.39 -0.38
CA GLU A 147 -11.72 17.51 -0.22
C GLU A 147 -11.75 16.36 -1.26
N ASP A 148 -11.59 16.68 -2.54
CA ASP A 148 -11.55 15.69 -3.64
C ASP A 148 -10.37 14.72 -3.51
N ARG A 149 -9.24 15.23 -3.01
CA ARG A 149 -8.00 14.46 -2.81
C ARG A 149 -8.17 13.42 -1.71
N SER A 150 -8.82 13.78 -0.59
CA SER A 150 -9.16 12.82 0.46
C SER A 150 -10.17 11.77 -0.02
N MET A 151 -11.17 12.16 -0.81
CA MET A 151 -12.22 11.23 -1.22
C MET A 151 -11.72 10.12 -2.14
N HIS A 152 -10.86 10.44 -3.11
CA HIS A 152 -10.23 9.43 -3.97
C HIS A 152 -9.36 8.45 -3.17
N SER A 153 -8.66 8.97 -2.16
CA SER A 153 -7.82 8.18 -1.26
C SER A 153 -8.67 7.24 -0.42
N TYR A 154 -9.74 7.76 0.17
CA TYR A 154 -10.72 6.98 0.93
C TYR A 154 -11.36 5.87 0.08
N ALA A 155 -11.88 6.20 -1.11
CA ALA A 155 -12.53 5.22 -1.98
C ALA A 155 -11.62 4.05 -2.34
N ALA A 156 -10.37 4.35 -2.71
CA ALA A 156 -9.37 3.31 -2.97
C ALA A 156 -9.01 2.54 -1.69
N SER A 157 -8.91 3.21 -0.54
CA SER A 157 -8.61 2.58 0.75
C SER A 157 -9.72 1.63 1.21
N MET A 158 -10.98 2.01 1.04
CA MET A 158 -12.15 1.16 1.31
C MET A 158 -12.10 -0.11 0.47
N GLY A 159 -11.92 0.01 -0.85
CA GLY A 159 -11.82 -1.16 -1.73
C GLY A 159 -10.62 -2.05 -1.40
N MET A 160 -9.45 -1.45 -1.14
CA MET A 160 -8.23 -2.17 -0.73
C MET A 160 -8.46 -2.96 0.57
N ALA A 161 -9.04 -2.33 1.59
CA ALA A 161 -9.28 -2.95 2.89
C ALA A 161 -10.34 -4.07 2.79
N ALA A 162 -11.42 -3.86 2.04
CA ALA A 162 -12.46 -4.86 1.84
C ALA A 162 -11.95 -6.11 1.12
N THR A 163 -11.25 -5.96 0.00
CA THR A 163 -10.71 -7.11 -0.74
C THR A 163 -9.67 -7.87 0.08
N PHE A 164 -8.81 -7.17 0.83
CA PHE A 164 -7.82 -7.79 1.69
C PHE A 164 -8.46 -8.49 2.92
N SER A 165 -9.53 -7.93 3.48
CA SER A 165 -10.35 -8.56 4.53
C SER A 165 -10.93 -9.90 4.10
N ALA A 166 -11.49 -9.95 2.88
CA ALA A 166 -11.99 -11.18 2.29
C ALA A 166 -10.87 -12.21 2.05
N LEU A 167 -9.67 -11.76 1.68
CA LEU A 167 -8.53 -12.66 1.42
C LEU A 167 -8.08 -13.40 2.69
N PHE A 168 -7.86 -12.68 3.79
CA PHE A 168 -7.29 -13.24 5.03
C PHE A 168 -8.32 -13.65 6.07
N PHE A 169 -9.61 -13.45 5.81
CA PHE A 169 -10.68 -13.59 6.80
C PHE A 169 -10.44 -12.74 8.06
N ALA A 170 -9.87 -11.54 7.89
CA ALA A 170 -9.39 -10.69 8.98
C ALA A 170 -9.81 -9.22 8.79
N PRO A 171 -11.09 -8.86 9.09
CA PRO A 171 -11.60 -7.52 8.84
C PRO A 171 -10.92 -6.41 9.65
N LEU A 172 -10.60 -6.64 10.94
CA LEU A 172 -9.97 -5.63 11.78
C LEU A 172 -8.52 -5.38 11.35
N GLY A 173 -7.77 -6.46 11.14
CA GLY A 173 -6.39 -6.41 10.69
C GLY A 173 -6.23 -5.78 9.31
N SER A 174 -7.15 -6.08 8.40
CA SER A 174 -7.15 -5.53 7.04
C SER A 174 -7.48 -4.04 7.00
N CYS A 175 -8.47 -3.61 7.79
CA CYS A 175 -8.82 -2.19 7.92
C CYS A 175 -7.64 -1.40 8.48
N MET A 176 -7.02 -1.88 9.56
CA MET A 176 -5.82 -1.23 10.12
C MET A 176 -4.63 -1.26 9.16
N LEU A 177 -4.46 -2.31 8.36
CA LEU A 177 -3.34 -2.40 7.41
C LEU A 177 -3.37 -1.25 6.43
N VAL A 178 -4.54 -1.00 5.86
CA VAL A 178 -4.73 0.11 4.93
C VAL A 178 -4.60 1.47 5.63
N LEU A 179 -5.08 1.60 6.87
CA LEU A 179 -4.91 2.84 7.63
C LEU A 179 -3.43 3.13 7.95
N GLU A 180 -2.64 2.12 8.33
CA GLU A 180 -1.20 2.26 8.55
C GLU A 180 -0.48 2.58 7.24
N PHE A 181 -0.86 1.93 6.12
CA PHE A 181 -0.37 2.30 4.79
C PHE A 181 -0.69 3.75 4.44
N MET A 182 -1.88 4.25 4.79
CA MET A 182 -2.30 5.63 4.56
C MET A 182 -1.84 6.61 5.64
N ARG A 183 -1.01 6.17 6.60
CA ARG A 183 -0.53 7.00 7.72
C ARG A 183 -1.67 7.65 8.51
N PHE A 184 -2.77 6.92 8.68
CA PHE A 184 -3.99 7.34 9.36
C PHE A 184 -4.68 8.58 8.76
N SER A 185 -4.42 8.95 7.51
CA SER A 185 -5.13 10.06 6.85
C SER A 185 -6.64 9.84 6.74
N GLU A 186 -7.04 8.56 6.64
CA GLU A 186 -8.42 8.13 6.45
C GLU A 186 -9.11 7.69 7.77
N LEU A 187 -8.54 8.04 8.93
CA LEU A 187 -9.09 7.63 10.24
C LEU A 187 -10.55 8.07 10.45
N ARG A 188 -10.97 9.16 9.80
CA ARG A 188 -12.35 9.67 9.85
C ARG A 188 -13.38 8.70 9.27
N TYR A 189 -12.96 7.81 8.37
CA TYR A 189 -13.85 6.88 7.66
C TYR A 189 -13.77 5.43 8.16
N VAL A 190 -13.06 5.18 9.27
CA VAL A 190 -12.81 3.83 9.82
C VAL A 190 -14.08 3.02 9.99
N ALA A 191 -15.17 3.63 10.47
CA ALA A 191 -16.45 2.93 10.64
C ALA A 191 -16.99 2.37 9.30
N SER A 192 -17.00 3.20 8.25
CA SER A 192 -17.43 2.77 6.91
C SER A 192 -16.49 1.72 6.31
N MET A 193 -15.17 1.86 6.52
CA MET A 193 -14.18 0.89 6.09
C MET A 193 -14.40 -0.47 6.76
N LEU A 194 -14.65 -0.48 8.06
CA LEU A 194 -14.97 -1.71 8.79
C LEU A 194 -16.24 -2.37 8.27
N ILE A 195 -17.31 -1.60 7.99
CA ILE A 195 -18.54 -2.15 7.42
C ILE A 195 -18.25 -2.89 6.11
N GLY A 196 -17.54 -2.25 5.17
CA GLY A 196 -17.20 -2.92 3.91
C GLY A 196 -16.24 -4.10 4.10
N CYS A 197 -15.31 -4.04 5.07
CA CYS A 197 -14.45 -5.17 5.44
C CYS A 197 -15.25 -6.36 5.96
N PHE A 198 -16.23 -6.13 6.84
CA PHE A 198 -17.09 -7.19 7.38
C PHE A 198 -18.00 -7.77 6.30
N VAL A 199 -18.57 -6.95 5.42
CA VAL A 199 -19.37 -7.44 4.27
C VAL A 199 -18.53 -8.36 3.38
N ALA A 200 -17.32 -7.92 3.00
CA ALA A 200 -16.41 -8.72 2.20
C ALA A 200 -16.00 -10.02 2.90
N TYR A 201 -15.70 -9.94 4.20
CA TYR A 201 -15.41 -11.08 5.07
C TYR A 201 -16.56 -12.09 5.08
N PHE A 202 -17.81 -11.67 5.31
CA PHE A 202 -18.96 -12.57 5.37
C PHE A 202 -19.19 -13.29 4.05
N ILE A 203 -19.01 -12.60 2.91
CA ILE A 203 -19.13 -13.21 1.59
C ILE A 203 -18.05 -14.27 1.40
N ALA A 204 -16.78 -13.91 1.56
CA ALA A 204 -15.69 -14.87 1.40
C ALA A 204 -15.84 -16.06 2.37
N ARG A 205 -16.23 -15.80 3.62
CA ARG A 205 -16.39 -16.81 4.66
C ARG A 205 -17.54 -17.76 4.35
N HIS A 206 -18.62 -17.27 3.76
CA HIS A 206 -19.74 -18.09 3.31
C HIS A 206 -19.33 -19.10 2.23
N PHE A 207 -18.48 -18.68 1.28
CA PHE A 207 -17.92 -19.58 0.26
C PHE A 207 -16.75 -20.42 0.76
N GLY A 208 -16.11 -20.02 1.87
CA GLY A 208 -14.92 -20.69 2.40
C GLY A 208 -13.68 -20.52 1.51
N ILE A 209 -13.64 -19.49 0.66
CA ILE A 209 -12.54 -19.26 -0.30
C ILE A 209 -11.73 -18.04 0.15
N GLY A 210 -10.47 -18.27 0.47
CA GLY A 210 -9.50 -17.27 0.94
C GLY A 210 -8.19 -17.95 1.34
N ASP A 211 -7.24 -17.20 1.89
CA ASP A 211 -6.03 -17.77 2.48
C ASP A 211 -6.32 -18.26 3.91
N LEU A 212 -6.80 -19.49 4.00
CA LEU A 212 -6.99 -20.15 5.30
C LEU A 212 -5.63 -20.49 5.90
N ILE A 213 -5.30 -19.86 7.02
CA ILE A 213 -4.15 -20.19 7.84
C ILE A 213 -4.61 -21.03 9.04
N CYS A 214 -3.92 -22.13 9.32
CA CYS A 214 -4.28 -23.03 10.41
C CYS A 214 -4.23 -22.34 11.78
N THR A 215 -5.24 -22.62 12.62
CA THR A 215 -5.24 -22.17 14.02
C THR A 215 -4.19 -22.94 14.83
N VAL A 216 -3.73 -22.31 15.90
CA VAL A 216 -2.66 -22.84 16.76
C VAL A 216 -3.22 -23.04 18.18
N PRO A 217 -2.85 -24.14 18.88
CA PRO A 217 -3.20 -24.28 20.29
C PRO A 217 -2.62 -23.11 21.10
N ILE A 218 -3.47 -22.45 21.87
CA ILE A 218 -3.08 -21.31 22.70
C ILE A 218 -2.23 -21.84 23.86
N PRO A 219 -0.95 -21.45 23.98
CA PRO A 219 -0.10 -21.90 25.05
C PRO A 219 -0.43 -21.18 26.36
N GLU A 220 -0.12 -21.83 27.49
CA GLU A 220 -0.24 -21.21 28.80
C GLU A 220 0.70 -20.00 28.92
N PHE A 221 0.19 -18.95 29.57
CA PHE A 221 0.98 -17.75 29.79
C PHE A 221 2.09 -18.02 30.81
N THR A 222 3.32 -18.08 30.32
CA THR A 222 4.53 -18.29 31.13
C THR A 222 5.59 -17.24 30.78
N TRP A 223 6.41 -16.86 31.76
CA TRP A 223 7.52 -15.92 31.53
C TRP A 223 8.53 -16.43 30.50
N ARG A 224 8.68 -17.77 30.41
CA ARG A 224 9.48 -18.43 29.37
C ARG A 224 8.92 -18.16 27.98
N ALA A 225 7.60 -18.30 27.78
CA ALA A 225 6.97 -18.02 26.48
C ALA A 225 7.15 -16.54 26.08
N VAL A 226 7.03 -15.60 27.03
CA VAL A 226 7.31 -14.18 26.79
C VAL A 226 8.76 -13.94 26.35
N GLY A 227 9.73 -14.56 27.04
CA GLY A 227 11.15 -14.49 26.67
C GLY A 227 11.43 -15.03 25.26
N ILE A 228 10.68 -16.04 24.83
CA ILE A 228 10.81 -16.59 23.47
C ILE A 228 10.21 -15.66 22.43
N CYS A 229 9.06 -15.02 22.72
CA CYS A 229 8.52 -13.99 21.85
C CYS A 229 9.49 -12.82 21.65
N LEU A 230 10.27 -12.45 22.68
CA LEU A 230 11.32 -11.44 22.57
C LEU A 230 12.42 -11.88 21.58
N VAL A 231 12.93 -13.12 21.72
CA VAL A 231 13.97 -13.66 20.83
C VAL A 231 13.48 -13.73 19.39
N ILE A 232 12.27 -14.28 19.17
CA ILE A 232 11.66 -14.36 17.84
C ILE A 232 11.43 -12.96 17.27
N GLY A 233 10.96 -12.02 18.10
CA GLY A 233 10.75 -10.63 17.72
C GLY A 233 12.03 -9.99 17.20
N VAL A 234 13.15 -10.10 17.92
CA VAL A 234 14.45 -9.55 17.49
C VAL A 234 14.96 -10.24 16.22
N ALA A 235 14.87 -11.57 16.14
CA ALA A 235 15.29 -12.30 14.95
C ALA A 235 14.50 -11.89 13.70
N CYS A 236 13.17 -11.78 13.83
CA CYS A 236 12.30 -11.32 12.76
C CYS A 236 12.50 -9.84 12.42
N ALA A 237 12.83 -9.00 13.39
CA ALA A 237 13.16 -7.59 13.16
C ALA A 237 14.33 -7.45 12.19
N VAL A 238 15.42 -8.16 12.48
CA VAL A 238 16.65 -8.15 11.67
C VAL A 238 16.38 -8.76 10.31
N ALA A 239 15.81 -9.96 10.26
CA ALA A 239 15.57 -10.68 9.01
C ALA A 239 14.59 -9.95 8.09
N GLY A 240 13.47 -9.46 8.62
CA GLY A 240 12.46 -8.71 7.86
C GLY A 240 13.00 -7.38 7.32
N SER A 241 13.84 -6.69 8.10
CA SER A 241 14.49 -5.46 7.68
C SER A 241 15.50 -5.68 6.56
N ILE A 242 16.35 -6.71 6.70
CA ILE A 242 17.31 -7.11 5.66
C ILE A 242 16.54 -7.50 4.39
N PHE A 243 15.47 -8.28 4.52
CA PHE A 243 14.66 -8.71 3.38
C PHE A 243 14.05 -7.52 2.61
N ALA A 244 13.45 -6.56 3.31
CA ALA A 244 12.91 -5.34 2.70
C ALA A 244 14.01 -4.48 2.04
N LEU A 245 15.18 -4.37 2.69
CA LEU A 245 16.32 -3.64 2.15
C LEU A 245 16.86 -4.30 0.88
N CYS A 246 17.03 -5.62 0.87
CA CYS A 246 17.50 -6.37 -0.29
C CYS A 246 16.61 -6.11 -1.50
N ILE A 247 15.29 -6.26 -1.38
CA ILE A 247 14.35 -6.03 -2.50
C ILE A 247 14.54 -4.63 -3.09
N ARG A 248 14.56 -3.60 -2.25
CA ARG A 248 14.78 -2.21 -2.69
C ARG A 248 16.14 -2.01 -3.35
N LEU A 249 17.20 -2.54 -2.73
CA LEU A 249 18.55 -2.43 -3.27
C LEU A 249 18.64 -3.07 -4.65
N LEU A 250 18.04 -4.24 -4.85
CA LEU A 250 18.04 -4.91 -6.15
C LEU A 250 17.20 -4.15 -7.18
N GLN A 251 16.02 -3.64 -6.82
CA GLN A 251 15.21 -2.80 -7.70
C GLN A 251 15.95 -1.51 -8.11
N ASN A 252 16.64 -0.87 -7.18
CA ASN A 252 17.45 0.33 -7.46
C ASN A 252 18.66 -0.02 -8.33
N THR A 253 19.39 -1.08 -7.97
CA THR A 253 20.60 -1.51 -8.67
C THR A 253 20.28 -1.90 -10.11
N THR A 254 19.19 -2.65 -10.34
CA THR A 254 18.74 -3.01 -11.70
C THR A 254 18.49 -1.76 -12.54
N MET A 255 17.80 -0.75 -12.00
CA MET A 255 17.52 0.50 -12.72
C MET A 255 18.73 1.43 -12.88
N GLN A 256 19.72 1.35 -11.97
CA GLN A 256 20.99 2.09 -12.08
C GLN A 256 21.94 1.49 -13.10
N ILE A 257 21.99 0.16 -13.21
CA ILE A 257 22.86 -0.54 -14.17
C ILE A 257 22.32 -0.35 -15.59
N VAL A 258 21.08 -0.76 -15.85
CA VAL A 258 20.42 -0.59 -17.15
C VAL A 258 18.94 -0.33 -16.94
N ARG A 259 18.43 0.80 -17.43
CA ARG A 259 17.01 1.16 -17.32
C ARG A 259 16.13 0.39 -18.32
N ASN A 260 16.05 -0.93 -18.16
CA ASN A 260 15.25 -1.82 -19.02
C ASN A 260 14.58 -2.95 -18.23
N TYR A 261 13.28 -2.78 -17.92
CA TYR A 261 12.49 -3.79 -17.21
C TYR A 261 12.44 -5.15 -17.93
N TYR A 262 12.40 -5.17 -19.26
CA TYR A 262 12.30 -6.41 -20.04
C TYR A 262 13.54 -7.29 -19.86
N LEU A 263 14.73 -6.68 -19.84
CA LEU A 263 15.99 -7.39 -19.59
C LEU A 263 15.98 -8.03 -18.20
N TRP A 264 15.61 -7.26 -17.18
CA TRP A 264 15.68 -7.72 -15.79
C TRP A 264 14.71 -8.85 -15.47
N VAL A 265 13.52 -8.81 -16.04
CA VAL A 265 12.55 -9.89 -15.89
C VAL A 265 13.03 -11.19 -16.55
N VAL A 266 13.66 -11.11 -17.73
CA VAL A 266 14.26 -12.29 -18.39
C VAL A 266 15.40 -12.86 -17.55
N VAL A 267 16.32 -12.00 -17.09
CA VAL A 267 17.46 -12.41 -16.25
C VAL A 267 16.97 -13.04 -14.94
N GLY A 268 16.05 -12.38 -14.23
CA GLY A 268 15.47 -12.90 -12.99
C GLY A 268 14.75 -14.23 -13.19
N GLY A 269 14.00 -14.38 -14.30
CA GLY A 269 13.32 -15.61 -14.66
C GLY A 269 14.29 -16.77 -14.91
N LEU A 270 15.40 -16.53 -15.62
CA LEU A 270 16.43 -17.53 -15.86
C LEU A 270 17.16 -17.93 -14.59
N ILE A 271 17.48 -16.96 -13.71
CA ILE A 271 18.09 -17.22 -12.40
C ILE A 271 17.15 -18.09 -11.56
N MET A 272 15.87 -17.71 -11.46
CA MET A 272 14.86 -18.47 -10.72
C MET A 272 14.69 -19.89 -11.27
N ALA A 273 14.55 -20.04 -12.59
CA ALA A 273 14.40 -21.34 -13.23
C ALA A 273 15.61 -22.24 -12.98
N THR A 274 16.82 -21.69 -13.05
CA THR A 274 18.06 -22.43 -12.80
C THR A 274 18.17 -22.86 -11.34
N LEU A 275 18.00 -21.93 -10.39
CA LEU A 275 18.12 -22.23 -8.96
C LEU A 275 17.13 -23.31 -8.52
N VAL A 276 15.85 -23.14 -8.87
CA VAL A 276 14.82 -24.08 -8.44
C VAL A 276 14.99 -25.45 -9.11
N SER A 277 15.40 -25.49 -10.38
CA SER A 277 15.61 -26.75 -11.10
C SER A 277 16.83 -27.52 -10.59
N VAL A 278 17.96 -26.83 -10.33
CA VAL A 278 19.22 -27.45 -9.88
C VAL A 278 19.10 -27.98 -8.46
N PHE A 279 18.46 -27.24 -7.55
CA PHE A 279 18.36 -27.62 -6.15
C PHE A 279 17.05 -28.32 -5.78
N GLY A 280 16.11 -28.47 -6.72
CA GLY A 280 14.83 -29.15 -6.48
C GLY A 280 13.87 -28.39 -5.56
N TRP A 281 13.96 -27.06 -5.49
CA TRP A 281 13.21 -26.20 -4.57
C TRP A 281 11.75 -25.92 -4.98
N TRP A 282 11.10 -26.88 -5.64
CA TRP A 282 9.74 -26.72 -6.20
C TRP A 282 8.71 -26.32 -5.13
N ARG A 283 8.83 -26.85 -3.91
CA ARG A 283 7.92 -26.55 -2.79
C ARG A 283 8.05 -25.12 -2.27
N LEU A 284 9.18 -24.45 -2.53
CA LEU A 284 9.48 -23.08 -2.06
C LEU A 284 8.98 -22.01 -3.05
N THR A 285 8.49 -22.39 -4.22
CA THR A 285 7.84 -21.49 -5.19
C THR A 285 6.40 -21.10 -4.78
N GLY A 286 5.78 -20.15 -5.48
CA GLY A 286 4.43 -19.67 -5.19
C GLY A 286 4.33 -18.80 -3.92
N SER A 287 3.13 -18.67 -3.35
CA SER A 287 2.86 -17.75 -2.22
C SER A 287 3.51 -18.19 -0.90
N GLY A 288 3.65 -19.49 -0.66
CA GLY A 288 4.13 -20.05 0.61
C GLY A 288 3.03 -20.32 1.64
N GLY A 289 1.75 -20.08 1.33
CA GLY A 289 0.63 -20.35 2.26
C GLY A 289 0.52 -21.83 2.66
N GLU A 290 0.59 -22.75 1.69
CA GLU A 290 0.61 -24.19 1.96
C GLU A 290 1.80 -24.61 2.82
N MET A 291 2.96 -23.97 2.63
CA MET A 291 4.16 -24.25 3.40
C MET A 291 4.04 -23.74 4.84
N LEU A 292 3.48 -22.54 5.03
CA LEU A 292 3.18 -22.00 6.34
C LEU A 292 2.21 -22.92 7.10
N ASN A 293 1.15 -23.38 6.45
CA ASN A 293 0.19 -24.32 7.04
C ASN A 293 0.80 -25.68 7.39
N HIS A 294 1.65 -26.23 6.52
CA HIS A 294 2.41 -27.44 6.85
C HIS A 294 3.28 -27.22 8.10
N MET A 295 3.94 -26.07 8.21
CA MET A 295 4.78 -25.75 9.35
C MET A 295 3.98 -25.52 10.65
N LEU A 296 2.78 -24.95 10.55
CA LEU A 296 1.85 -24.81 11.67
C LEU A 296 1.31 -26.16 12.15
N ALA A 297 1.08 -27.11 11.24
CA ALA A 297 0.58 -28.44 11.57
C ALA A 297 1.70 -29.39 12.06
N GLN A 298 2.82 -29.42 11.35
CA GLN A 298 3.97 -30.28 11.60
C GLN A 298 5.26 -29.46 11.57
N PRO A 299 5.60 -28.84 12.71
CA PRO A 299 6.76 -27.99 12.76
C PRO A 299 8.06 -28.75 12.56
N ASN A 300 8.91 -28.27 11.67
CA ASN A 300 10.26 -28.79 11.43
C ASN A 300 11.32 -27.69 11.54
N VAL A 301 12.52 -28.06 11.98
CA VAL A 301 13.66 -27.15 11.95
C VAL A 301 14.22 -27.18 10.54
N SER A 302 14.09 -26.07 9.82
CA SER A 302 14.58 -25.98 8.45
C SER A 302 15.16 -24.60 8.13
N TRP A 303 16.19 -24.59 7.27
CA TRP A 303 16.75 -23.38 6.67
C TRP A 303 15.89 -22.83 5.52
N ASP A 304 14.71 -23.43 5.29
CA ASP A 304 13.79 -23.03 4.23
C ASP A 304 13.37 -21.56 4.30
N PHE A 305 13.40 -20.93 5.48
CA PHE A 305 13.11 -19.49 5.60
C PHE A 305 14.08 -18.64 4.75
N ALA A 306 15.36 -19.01 4.73
CA ALA A 306 16.40 -18.27 4.00
C ALA A 306 16.27 -18.50 2.49
N ILE A 307 15.98 -19.74 2.08
CA ILE A 307 15.80 -20.10 0.67
C ILE A 307 14.51 -19.46 0.13
N LYS A 308 13.40 -19.53 0.87
CA LYS A 308 12.15 -18.85 0.53
C LYS A 308 12.34 -17.34 0.44
N GLY A 309 13.11 -16.77 1.37
CA GLY A 309 13.54 -15.38 1.34
C GLY A 309 14.29 -15.05 0.04
N LEU A 310 15.33 -15.81 -0.29
CA LEU A 310 16.12 -15.63 -1.50
C LEU A 310 15.25 -15.67 -2.78
N LEU A 311 14.41 -16.70 -2.93
CA LEU A 311 13.57 -16.87 -4.12
C LEU A 311 12.54 -15.73 -4.28
N THR A 312 11.92 -15.31 -3.18
CA THR A 312 10.96 -14.19 -3.19
C THR A 312 11.66 -12.86 -3.49
N PHE A 313 12.82 -12.63 -2.87
CA PHE A 313 13.64 -11.45 -3.11
C PHE A 313 14.05 -11.34 -4.58
N ILE A 314 14.49 -12.44 -5.20
CA ILE A 314 14.85 -12.49 -6.62
C ILE A 314 13.62 -12.13 -7.48
N CYS A 315 12.47 -12.77 -7.26
CA CYS A 315 11.27 -12.48 -8.04
C CYS A 315 10.87 -11.00 -7.97
N LEU A 316 10.70 -10.46 -6.76
CA LEU A 316 10.26 -9.08 -6.58
C LEU A 316 11.34 -8.06 -6.98
N GLY A 317 12.61 -8.38 -6.75
CA GLY A 317 13.75 -7.54 -7.11
C GLY A 317 13.98 -7.42 -8.61
N PHE A 318 13.67 -8.48 -9.37
CA PHE A 318 13.68 -8.48 -10.84
C PHE A 318 12.32 -8.12 -11.46
N TRP A 319 11.45 -7.43 -10.70
CA TRP A 319 10.22 -6.78 -11.19
C TRP A 319 9.06 -7.70 -11.61
N PHE A 320 9.08 -8.98 -11.21
CA PHE A 320 7.90 -9.85 -11.37
C PHE A 320 6.71 -9.33 -10.56
N LYS A 321 5.50 -9.52 -11.10
CA LYS A 321 4.28 -9.02 -10.45
C LYS A 321 3.72 -10.04 -9.47
N GLY A 322 3.49 -9.60 -8.25
CA GLY A 322 2.82 -10.38 -7.22
C GLY A 322 3.04 -9.80 -5.83
N GLY A 323 2.47 -10.47 -4.83
CA GLY A 323 2.45 -10.07 -3.43
C GLY A 323 3.68 -10.52 -2.64
N GLU A 324 4.05 -9.70 -1.69
CA GLU A 324 5.14 -9.93 -0.74
C GLU A 324 4.64 -10.35 0.66
N ILE A 325 3.35 -10.13 0.96
CA ILE A 325 2.79 -10.32 2.31
C ILE A 325 2.73 -11.79 2.70
N MET A 326 2.13 -12.69 1.93
CA MET A 326 2.08 -14.12 2.29
C MET A 326 3.48 -14.75 2.28
N PRO A 327 4.36 -14.46 1.31
CA PRO A 327 5.76 -14.87 1.42
C PRO A 327 6.43 -14.38 2.71
N SER A 328 6.18 -13.14 3.14
CA SER A 328 6.73 -12.61 4.40
C SER A 328 6.19 -13.33 5.64
N LEU A 329 4.89 -13.68 5.67
CA LEU A 329 4.30 -14.50 6.72
C LEU A 329 4.93 -15.90 6.75
N CYS A 330 5.12 -16.52 5.58
CA CYS A 330 5.76 -17.82 5.44
C CYS A 330 7.21 -17.79 5.94
N ILE A 331 8.03 -16.83 5.46
CA ILE A 331 9.43 -16.67 5.88
C ILE A 331 9.51 -16.44 7.39
N GLY A 332 8.68 -15.55 7.93
CA GLY A 332 8.60 -15.29 9.36
C GLY A 332 8.20 -16.51 10.18
N GLY A 333 7.21 -17.27 9.71
CA GLY A 333 6.78 -18.49 10.38
C GLY A 333 7.85 -19.58 10.39
N LEU A 334 8.55 -19.76 9.27
CA LEU A 334 9.68 -20.69 9.18
C LEU A 334 10.84 -20.25 10.09
N LEU A 335 11.16 -18.95 10.14
CA LEU A 335 12.17 -18.41 11.03
C LEU A 335 11.78 -18.59 12.50
N GLY A 336 10.54 -18.28 12.88
CA GLY A 336 10.03 -18.48 14.23
C GLY A 336 10.03 -19.96 14.64
N GLY A 337 9.69 -20.84 13.71
CA GLY A 337 9.80 -22.29 13.86
C GLY A 337 11.24 -22.83 13.88
N ALA A 338 12.21 -22.10 13.32
CA ALA A 338 13.63 -22.42 13.48
C ALA A 338 14.17 -21.96 14.84
N CYS A 339 13.82 -20.74 15.28
CA CYS A 339 14.14 -20.22 16.62
C CYS A 339 13.57 -21.10 17.74
N PHE A 340 12.48 -21.81 17.45
CA PHE A 340 11.93 -22.82 18.33
C PHE A 340 12.93 -23.90 18.76
N ALA A 341 13.74 -24.40 17.81
CA ALA A 341 14.71 -25.47 18.05
C ALA A 341 15.70 -25.12 19.18
N MET A 342 15.99 -23.82 19.31
CA MET A 342 16.90 -23.28 20.31
C MET A 342 16.24 -23.07 21.68
N THR A 343 14.91 -23.08 21.76
CA THR A 343 14.15 -22.62 22.95
C THR A 343 13.24 -23.69 23.58
N GLY A 344 12.90 -24.76 22.85
CA GLY A 344 12.26 -25.97 23.38
C GLY A 344 10.85 -25.80 23.97
N SER A 345 10.01 -24.91 23.42
CA SER A 345 8.62 -24.63 23.88
C SER A 345 7.50 -25.29 23.03
N SER A 346 6.42 -24.62 22.62
CA SER A 346 5.59 -25.07 21.49
C SER A 346 6.12 -24.52 20.15
N PRO A 347 6.40 -25.37 19.15
CA PRO A 347 6.84 -24.88 17.85
C PRO A 347 5.76 -24.14 17.07
N GLN A 348 4.48 -24.52 17.23
CA GLN A 348 3.37 -23.86 16.54
C GLN A 348 3.22 -22.40 16.99
N MET A 349 3.42 -22.12 18.28
CA MET A 349 3.48 -20.75 18.79
C MET A 349 4.59 -19.95 18.13
N GLY A 350 5.79 -20.53 18.01
CA GLY A 350 6.93 -19.88 17.37
C GLY A 350 6.66 -19.50 15.92
N VAL A 351 5.99 -20.38 15.16
CA VAL A 351 5.59 -20.14 13.77
C VAL A 351 4.56 -19.02 13.68
N ALA A 352 3.52 -19.04 14.51
CA ALA A 352 2.49 -17.99 14.51
C ALA A 352 3.07 -16.61 14.88
N VAL A 353 3.85 -16.54 15.97
CA VAL A 353 4.48 -15.29 16.42
C VAL A 353 5.50 -14.82 15.39
N GLY A 354 6.33 -15.71 14.84
CA GLY A 354 7.33 -15.38 13.83
C GLY A 354 6.73 -14.80 12.56
N ALA A 355 5.62 -15.37 12.07
CA ALA A 355 4.91 -14.87 10.89
C ALA A 355 4.50 -13.40 11.07
N LEU A 356 3.86 -13.05 12.18
CA LEU A 356 3.42 -11.67 12.43
C LEU A 356 4.57 -10.73 12.81
N CYS A 357 5.58 -11.20 13.53
CA CYS A 357 6.76 -10.39 13.85
C CYS A 357 7.48 -9.99 12.57
N PHE A 358 7.69 -10.93 11.64
CA PHE A 358 8.34 -10.64 10.36
C PHE A 358 7.50 -9.67 9.53
N LEU A 359 6.18 -9.89 9.45
CA LEU A 359 5.26 -8.97 8.77
C LEU A 359 5.34 -7.55 9.35
N ALA A 360 5.37 -7.43 10.68
CA ALA A 360 5.47 -6.15 11.38
C ALA A 360 6.78 -5.43 11.07
N ALA A 361 7.91 -6.13 11.03
CA ALA A 361 9.20 -5.55 10.66
C ALA A 361 9.27 -5.16 9.19
N PHE A 362 8.79 -6.05 8.31
CA PHE A 362 8.84 -5.89 6.87
C PHE A 362 7.95 -4.74 6.38
N ASN A 363 6.69 -4.67 6.84
CA ASN A 363 5.75 -3.61 6.44
C ASN A 363 5.85 -2.36 7.30
N ARG A 364 6.41 -2.47 8.52
CA ARG A 364 6.34 -1.44 9.57
C ARG A 364 4.89 -1.04 9.91
N CYS A 365 4.04 -2.06 10.02
CA CYS A 365 2.61 -1.98 10.34
C CYS A 365 2.28 -2.84 11.59
N PRO A 366 2.70 -2.43 12.80
CA PRO A 366 2.59 -3.24 14.00
C PRO A 366 1.15 -3.47 14.46
N VAL A 367 0.27 -2.46 14.36
CA VAL A 367 -1.12 -2.59 14.81
C VAL A 367 -1.86 -3.60 13.94
N SER A 368 -1.61 -3.54 12.64
CA SER A 368 -2.21 -4.43 11.66
C SER A 368 -1.70 -5.85 11.81
N ALA A 369 -0.38 -6.03 12.01
CA ALA A 369 0.20 -7.35 12.26
C ALA A 369 -0.38 -7.99 13.53
N PHE A 370 -0.56 -7.21 14.60
CA PHE A 370 -1.19 -7.67 15.83
C PHE A 370 -2.65 -8.11 15.60
N LEU A 371 -3.47 -7.27 14.98
CA LEU A 371 -4.88 -7.58 14.74
C LEU A 371 -5.07 -8.73 13.74
N LEU A 372 -4.29 -8.77 12.66
CA LEU A 372 -4.24 -9.90 11.73
C LEU A 372 -3.93 -11.20 12.49
N GLY A 373 -2.92 -11.19 13.35
CA GLY A 373 -2.56 -12.36 14.15
C GLY A 373 -3.67 -12.81 15.09
N CYS A 374 -4.36 -11.88 15.75
CA CYS A 374 -5.49 -12.19 16.63
C CYS A 374 -6.69 -12.78 15.87
N GLU A 375 -6.98 -12.30 14.66
CA GLU A 375 -8.09 -12.82 13.84
C GLU A 375 -7.75 -14.17 13.20
N ILE A 376 -6.49 -14.39 12.81
CA ILE A 376 -6.02 -15.63 12.18
C ILE A 376 -5.80 -16.74 13.20
N PHE A 377 -5.03 -16.47 14.25
CA PHE A 377 -4.59 -17.47 15.24
C PHE A 377 -5.47 -17.51 16.50
N GLY A 378 -6.36 -16.53 16.67
CA GLY A 378 -7.28 -16.41 17.79
C GLY A 378 -6.81 -15.42 18.85
N TRP A 379 -7.77 -14.79 19.53
CA TRP A 379 -7.54 -13.73 20.52
C TRP A 379 -6.73 -14.18 21.75
N GLY A 380 -6.67 -15.48 22.04
CA GLY A 380 -5.81 -16.00 23.11
C GLY A 380 -4.31 -15.83 22.85
N MET A 381 -3.91 -15.65 21.59
CA MET A 381 -2.51 -15.37 21.22
C MET A 381 -2.11 -13.91 21.41
N ALA A 382 -3.05 -13.01 21.71
CA ALA A 382 -2.83 -11.58 21.86
C ALA A 382 -1.63 -11.20 22.75
N PRO A 383 -1.44 -11.72 23.98
CA PRO A 383 -0.30 -11.32 24.81
C PRO A 383 1.05 -11.65 24.16
N PHE A 384 1.16 -12.81 23.51
CA PHE A 384 2.39 -13.25 22.84
C PHE A 384 2.67 -12.44 21.58
N LEU A 385 1.63 -12.19 20.78
CA LEU A 385 1.72 -11.37 19.58
C LEU A 385 2.05 -9.92 19.93
N ALA A 386 1.44 -9.35 20.97
CA ALA A 386 1.72 -7.98 21.41
C ALA A 386 3.20 -7.78 21.75
N VAL A 387 3.78 -8.70 22.54
CA VAL A 387 5.21 -8.65 22.90
C VAL A 387 6.09 -8.82 21.65
N GLY A 388 5.88 -9.90 20.89
CA GLY A 388 6.72 -10.21 19.73
C GLY A 388 6.67 -9.10 18.66
N VAL A 389 5.48 -8.63 18.31
CA VAL A 389 5.27 -7.58 17.31
C VAL A 389 5.83 -6.25 17.78
N ALA A 390 5.63 -5.87 19.05
CA ALA A 390 6.19 -4.62 19.59
C ALA A 390 7.72 -4.63 19.53
N VAL A 391 8.34 -5.72 19.98
CA VAL A 391 9.80 -5.93 19.90
C VAL A 391 10.26 -5.87 18.45
N SER A 392 9.60 -6.62 17.56
CA SER A 392 9.97 -6.69 16.15
C SER A 392 9.94 -5.32 15.48
N PHE A 393 8.92 -4.52 15.79
CA PHE A 393 8.79 -3.15 15.31
C PHE A 393 9.87 -2.22 15.87
N MET A 394 10.17 -2.31 17.16
CA MET A 394 11.18 -1.46 17.82
C MET A 394 12.60 -1.70 17.31
N PHE A 395 12.96 -2.95 17.05
CA PHE A 395 14.30 -3.33 16.58
C PHE A 395 14.43 -3.36 15.05
N GLY A 396 13.33 -3.20 14.31
CA GLY A 396 13.34 -3.19 12.85
C GLY A 396 13.98 -1.92 12.27
N TYR A 397 14.29 -1.91 10.97
CA TYR A 397 14.83 -0.75 10.26
C TYR A 397 13.75 0.30 9.93
N PRO A 398 13.94 1.62 10.16
CA PRO A 398 12.90 2.67 10.08
C PRO A 398 12.08 2.78 8.80
N ALA A 399 12.54 2.21 7.70
CA ALA A 399 11.79 2.15 6.44
C ALA A 399 11.26 0.74 6.20
N GLY A 400 9.92 0.57 6.23
CA GLY A 400 9.24 -0.65 5.78
C GLY A 400 9.11 -0.69 4.27
N MET A 401 8.64 -1.81 3.68
CA MET A 401 8.52 -2.01 2.22
C MET A 401 7.75 -0.88 1.52
N TYR A 402 6.71 -0.34 2.16
CA TYR A 402 5.83 0.69 1.60
C TYR A 402 6.25 2.14 1.97
N GLY A 403 7.55 2.41 1.97
CA GLY A 403 8.17 3.70 2.27
C GLY A 403 8.35 4.01 3.77
N ALA A 404 8.77 5.24 4.09
CA ALA A 404 8.95 5.68 5.48
C ALA A 404 7.63 5.59 6.26
N SER A 405 7.60 4.75 7.30
CA SER A 405 6.39 4.44 8.08
C SER A 405 6.26 5.37 9.29
N ILE A 406 5.37 5.01 10.23
CA ILE A 406 4.98 5.79 11.43
C ILE A 406 6.19 6.32 12.23
N ASP A 407 7.37 5.72 12.13
CA ASP A 407 8.61 6.25 12.72
C ASP A 407 8.91 7.70 12.35
N LEU A 408 8.62 8.16 11.13
CA LEU A 408 8.80 9.57 10.77
C LEU A 408 7.77 10.48 11.47
N LEU A 409 6.56 9.98 11.73
CA LEU A 409 5.50 10.66 12.47
C LEU A 409 5.76 10.64 13.98
N MET A 410 6.26 9.53 14.54
CA MET A 410 6.66 9.44 15.95
C MET A 410 7.91 10.27 16.21
N THR A 411 8.95 10.20 15.37
CA THR A 411 10.16 11.01 15.55
C THR A 411 9.88 12.49 15.30
N SER A 412 9.02 12.87 14.34
CA SER A 412 8.63 14.28 14.17
C SER A 412 7.67 14.77 15.26
N GLY A 413 6.78 13.92 15.76
CA GLY A 413 5.88 14.18 16.88
C GLY A 413 6.65 14.32 18.21
N TRP A 414 7.58 13.41 18.46
CA TRP A 414 8.52 13.44 19.59
C TRP A 414 9.45 14.64 19.48
N ARG A 415 9.99 14.96 18.30
CA ARG A 415 10.76 16.19 18.09
C ARG A 415 9.93 17.43 18.37
N LYS A 416 8.67 17.50 17.94
CA LYS A 416 7.75 18.60 18.27
C LYS A 416 7.36 18.64 19.75
N PHE A 417 7.30 17.50 20.42
CA PHE A 417 7.05 17.39 21.86
C PHE A 417 8.27 17.86 22.66
N VAL A 418 9.47 17.37 22.33
CA VAL A 418 10.76 17.80 22.90
C VAL A 418 10.98 19.29 22.65
N LEU A 419 10.68 19.81 21.46
CA LEU A 419 10.78 21.26 21.19
C LEU A 419 9.76 22.08 22.00
N ARG A 420 8.54 21.54 22.23
CA ARG A 420 7.55 22.17 23.12
C ARG A 420 8.01 22.15 24.58
N GLN A 421 8.62 21.06 25.03
CA GLN A 421 9.17 20.96 26.38
C GLN A 421 10.43 21.82 26.55
N HIS A 422 11.32 21.91 25.55
CA HIS A 422 12.43 22.85 25.56
C HIS A 422 11.95 24.31 25.59
N ARG A 423 10.89 24.64 24.87
CA ARG A 423 10.29 25.99 24.93
C ARG A 423 9.74 26.28 26.33
N ARG A 424 9.03 25.31 26.94
CA ARG A 424 8.56 25.40 28.33
C ARG A 424 9.70 25.47 29.35
N ALA A 425 10.79 24.73 29.13
CA ALA A 425 11.97 24.77 29.98
C ALA A 425 12.70 26.11 29.87
N MET A 426 12.75 26.73 28.68
CA MET A 426 13.29 28.10 28.51
C MET A 426 12.35 29.16 29.12
N GLU A 427 11.04 28.97 29.04
CA GLU A 427 10.05 29.81 29.73
C GLU A 427 10.15 29.66 31.25
N ASN A 428 10.44 28.45 31.75
CA ASN A 428 10.64 28.18 33.17
C ASN A 428 12.03 28.63 33.65
N ALA A 429 13.09 28.55 32.84
CA ALA A 429 14.41 29.08 33.18
C ALA A 429 14.43 30.61 33.32
N ALA A 430 13.47 31.31 32.70
CA ALA A 430 13.21 32.72 32.94
C ALA A 430 12.58 32.99 34.33
N ASN A 431 11.96 31.97 34.95
CA ASN A 431 11.38 32.00 36.29
C ASN A 431 12.14 31.01 37.19
N HIS A 432 13.29 31.45 37.72
CA HIS A 432 14.24 30.68 38.53
C HIS A 432 13.63 29.56 39.39
N ASP A 433 13.74 28.30 38.91
CA ASP A 433 13.92 27.11 39.75
C ASP A 433 14.46 25.95 38.88
N PRO A 434 15.66 25.43 39.16
CA PRO A 434 16.23 24.31 38.40
C PRO A 434 15.73 22.97 38.96
N ASP A 435 15.23 22.12 38.07
CA ASP A 435 14.62 20.82 38.41
C ASP A 435 15.49 19.64 37.92
N LEU A 436 15.33 18.47 38.55
CA LEU A 436 16.13 17.23 38.36
C LEU A 436 16.27 16.78 36.89
N PHE A 437 15.38 17.25 36.01
CA PHE A 437 15.32 16.92 34.59
C PHE A 437 16.38 17.59 33.70
N ASP A 438 17.01 18.68 34.16
CA ASP A 438 18.08 19.34 33.39
C ASP A 438 19.34 18.46 33.27
N TYR A 439 19.61 17.63 34.27
CA TYR A 439 20.69 16.64 34.22
C TYR A 439 20.40 15.53 33.20
N VAL A 440 19.15 15.06 33.11
CA VAL A 440 18.73 14.02 32.15
C VAL A 440 18.79 14.55 30.71
N LEU A 441 18.42 15.81 30.48
CA LEU A 441 18.51 16.46 29.17
C LEU A 441 19.95 16.66 28.68
N SER A 442 20.90 16.94 29.59
CA SER A 442 22.33 17.06 29.26
C SER A 442 22.95 15.72 28.82
N ALA A 443 22.56 14.62 29.47
CA ALA A 443 22.99 13.27 29.09
C ALA A 443 22.43 12.84 27.71
N THR A 444 21.20 13.27 27.40
CA THR A 444 20.51 12.93 26.14
C THR A 444 21.06 13.75 24.95
N THR A 445 21.51 14.99 25.19
CA THR A 445 22.16 15.81 24.16
C THR A 445 23.57 15.32 23.83
N ALA A 446 24.29 14.76 24.80
CA ALA A 446 25.56 14.08 24.55
C ALA A 446 25.38 12.81 23.68
N PHE A 447 24.33 12.02 23.95
CA PHE A 447 23.99 10.83 23.15
C PHE A 447 23.62 11.18 21.71
N LYS A 448 22.83 12.25 21.52
CA LYS A 448 22.43 12.77 20.20
C LYS A 448 23.60 13.28 19.37
N LYS A 449 24.61 13.91 20.01
CA LYS A 449 25.84 14.36 19.35
C LYS A 449 26.69 13.20 18.83
N ALA A 450 26.60 12.03 19.47
CA ALA A 450 27.21 10.79 18.98
C ALA A 450 26.45 10.18 17.79
N THR A 451 25.11 10.27 17.79
CA THR A 451 24.26 9.71 16.71
C THR A 451 24.22 10.56 15.45
N ASP A 452 24.36 11.89 15.56
CA ASP A 452 24.36 12.78 14.39
C ASP A 452 25.67 12.68 13.57
N ARG A 453 26.78 12.21 14.16
CA ARG A 453 28.01 11.92 13.39
C ARG A 453 27.89 10.72 12.45
N THR A 454 26.90 9.85 12.65
CA THR A 454 26.60 8.71 11.77
C THR A 454 25.58 9.00 10.66
N ARG A 455 24.97 10.20 10.62
CA ARG A 455 23.87 10.54 9.69
C ARG A 455 24.27 11.20 8.36
N VAL A 456 25.55 11.43 8.12
CA VAL A 456 26.03 12.19 6.94
C VAL A 456 26.01 11.35 5.64
N PHE A 457 25.56 10.10 5.65
CA PHE A 457 25.60 9.21 4.47
C PHE A 457 24.25 8.79 3.87
N ALA A 458 23.13 9.47 4.18
CA ALA A 458 21.83 9.05 3.67
C ALA A 458 21.13 10.09 2.77
N ASP A 459 21.11 9.75 1.47
CA ASP A 459 20.11 10.04 0.43
C ASP A 459 20.32 11.24 -0.53
N PRO A 460 20.97 11.02 -1.70
CA PRO A 460 20.99 11.97 -2.84
C PRO A 460 19.61 12.23 -3.46
N TRP A 461 18.67 11.29 -3.33
CA TRP A 461 17.36 11.34 -3.98
C TRP A 461 16.43 12.43 -3.42
N ILE A 462 16.50 12.69 -2.11
CA ILE A 462 15.72 13.74 -1.46
C ILE A 462 16.21 15.13 -1.89
N ALA A 463 17.53 15.29 -2.02
CA ALA A 463 18.14 16.55 -2.45
C ALA A 463 17.81 16.86 -3.92
N GLU A 464 17.76 15.85 -4.78
CA GLU A 464 17.44 16.01 -6.20
C GLU A 464 15.95 16.31 -6.43
N HIS A 465 15.04 15.62 -5.71
CA HIS A 465 13.61 15.93 -5.77
C HIS A 465 13.23 17.28 -5.16
N GLN A 466 13.97 17.78 -4.16
CA GLN A 466 13.76 19.13 -3.65
C GLN A 466 14.19 20.19 -4.66
N ARG A 467 15.31 19.99 -5.37
CA ARG A 467 15.75 20.89 -6.45
C ARG A 467 14.77 20.93 -7.61
N GLU A 468 14.31 19.78 -8.10
CA GLU A 468 13.30 19.73 -9.18
C GLU A 468 11.99 20.42 -8.77
N HIS A 469 11.60 20.33 -7.49
CA HIS A 469 10.39 20.98 -6.99
C HIS A 469 10.55 22.50 -6.88
N GLU A 470 11.73 22.98 -6.47
CA GLU A 470 12.05 24.41 -6.41
C GLU A 470 12.13 25.04 -7.81
N GLU A 471 12.75 24.36 -8.77
CA GLU A 471 12.81 24.80 -10.18
C GLU A 471 11.41 24.89 -10.81
N HIS A 472 10.56 23.88 -10.59
CA HIS A 472 9.18 23.90 -11.09
C HIS A 472 8.32 25.00 -10.45
N MET A 473 8.57 25.35 -9.19
CA MET A 473 7.87 26.44 -8.50
C MET A 473 8.33 27.81 -9.02
N GLN A 474 9.63 27.97 -9.30
CA GLN A 474 10.18 29.18 -9.92
C GLN A 474 9.62 29.40 -11.33
N GLU A 475 9.58 28.37 -12.18
CA GLU A 475 8.99 28.48 -13.52
C GLU A 475 7.49 28.86 -13.49
N ARG A 476 6.73 28.35 -12.50
CA ARG A 476 5.31 28.71 -12.35
C ARG A 476 5.14 30.15 -11.89
N MET A 477 5.98 30.63 -10.97
CA MET A 477 5.98 32.00 -10.50
C MET A 477 6.30 32.97 -11.66
N GLU A 478 7.32 32.67 -12.48
CA GLU A 478 7.66 33.49 -13.65
C GLU A 478 6.56 33.54 -14.70
N ARG A 479 5.87 32.42 -14.95
CA ARG A 479 4.73 32.37 -15.89
C ARG A 479 3.53 33.17 -15.37
N GLU A 480 3.26 33.10 -14.07
CA GLU A 480 2.21 33.93 -13.46
C GLU A 480 2.55 35.41 -13.48
N GLU A 481 3.81 35.76 -13.29
CA GLU A 481 4.27 37.14 -13.32
C GLU A 481 4.21 37.74 -14.74
N LYS A 482 4.63 36.99 -15.76
CA LYS A 482 4.43 37.35 -17.18
C LYS A 482 2.96 37.54 -17.52
N ARG A 483 2.10 36.61 -17.08
CA ARG A 483 0.65 36.70 -17.32
C ARG A 483 0.03 37.92 -16.63
N ARG A 484 0.50 38.29 -15.43
CA ARG A 484 0.07 39.53 -14.74
C ARG A 484 0.58 40.79 -15.44
N ALA A 485 1.79 40.76 -16.00
CA ALA A 485 2.35 41.87 -16.77
C ALA A 485 1.59 42.09 -18.10
N ASP A 486 1.21 41.02 -18.79
CA ASP A 486 0.42 41.09 -20.03
C ASP A 486 -0.99 41.65 -19.79
N VAL A 487 -1.64 41.24 -18.69
CA VAL A 487 -2.94 41.81 -18.28
C VAL A 487 -2.83 43.30 -17.95
N ARG A 488 -1.75 43.73 -17.29
CA ARG A 488 -1.50 45.16 -17.02
C ARG A 488 -1.21 45.97 -18.28
N ARG A 489 -0.57 45.38 -19.30
CA ARG A 489 -0.38 46.02 -20.61
C ARG A 489 -1.68 46.16 -21.38
N ALA A 490 -2.54 45.14 -21.36
CA ALA A 490 -3.86 45.18 -22.00
C ALA A 490 -4.77 46.26 -21.37
N GLN A 491 -4.67 46.50 -20.06
CA GLN A 491 -5.43 47.53 -19.36
C GLN A 491 -4.93 48.97 -19.57
N ARG A 492 -3.74 49.17 -20.15
CA ARG A 492 -3.16 50.50 -20.41
C ARG A 492 -3.29 50.97 -21.86
N ALA A 493 -3.93 50.20 -22.74
CA ALA A 493 -4.15 50.61 -24.12
C ALA A 493 -5.25 51.69 -24.20
N PRO A 494 -5.02 52.85 -24.85
CA PRO A 494 -6.02 53.92 -24.92
C PRO A 494 -7.20 53.53 -25.83
N ALA A 495 -8.41 53.88 -25.40
CA ALA A 495 -9.66 53.61 -26.12
C ALA A 495 -9.70 54.34 -27.47
N LYS A 496 -10.12 53.62 -28.54
CA LYS A 496 -10.35 54.19 -29.87
C LYS A 496 -11.60 55.09 -29.88
N PRO A 497 -11.67 56.16 -30.69
CA PRO A 497 -12.82 57.05 -30.75
C PRO A 497 -14.01 56.39 -31.48
N HIS A 498 -15.21 56.63 -30.97
CA HIS A 498 -16.49 56.26 -31.59
C HIS A 498 -16.78 57.09 -32.86
N HIS A 499 -17.16 56.42 -33.95
CA HIS A 499 -17.82 57.04 -35.12
C HIS A 499 -19.35 56.88 -35.00
N PRO A 500 -20.16 57.88 -35.42
CA PRO A 500 -21.62 57.80 -35.34
C PRO A 500 -22.24 57.09 -36.55
N GLU A 501 -23.21 56.21 -36.29
CA GLU A 501 -24.02 55.50 -37.30
C GLU A 501 -25.08 56.42 -37.94
N ALA A 502 -25.27 56.26 -39.26
CA ALA A 502 -26.25 56.96 -40.08
C ALA A 502 -27.60 56.19 -40.18
N PRO A 503 -28.72 56.86 -40.53
CA PRO A 503 -30.07 56.39 -40.22
C PRO A 503 -30.69 55.45 -41.27
N THR A 504 -31.48 54.50 -40.78
CA THR A 504 -32.31 53.54 -41.51
C THR A 504 -33.47 54.20 -42.28
N ARG A 505 -33.67 53.83 -43.55
CA ARG A 505 -34.84 54.17 -44.38
C ARG A 505 -35.98 53.15 -44.21
N PRO A 506 -37.27 53.56 -44.39
CA PRO A 506 -38.44 52.75 -44.07
C PRO A 506 -38.88 51.82 -45.20
N ALA A 507 -39.60 50.76 -44.79
CA ALA A 507 -40.18 49.72 -45.62
C ALA A 507 -41.25 50.24 -46.60
N GLN A 508 -41.24 49.69 -47.82
CA GLN A 508 -42.36 49.75 -48.76
C GLN A 508 -42.73 48.35 -49.23
N SER A 509 -44.01 48.06 -49.10
CA SER A 509 -44.74 46.90 -49.60
C SER A 509 -44.93 46.97 -51.13
N ALA A 510 -44.80 45.85 -51.83
CA ALA A 510 -45.59 45.60 -53.05
C ALA A 510 -45.62 44.10 -53.39
N ASN A 511 -46.85 43.64 -53.59
CA ASN A 511 -47.33 42.33 -54.05
C ASN A 511 -46.85 41.99 -55.47
N ALA A 512 -46.57 40.72 -55.76
CA ALA A 512 -46.82 40.14 -57.07
C ALA A 512 -47.01 38.61 -56.99
N ASN A 513 -48.17 38.16 -57.47
CA ASN A 513 -48.63 36.77 -57.62
C ASN A 513 -47.77 35.92 -58.56
N GLY A 514 -47.83 34.59 -58.40
CA GLY A 514 -47.36 33.64 -59.41
C GLY A 514 -47.46 32.17 -59.00
N THR A 515 -48.65 31.60 -59.11
CA THR A 515 -49.00 30.18 -59.04
C THR A 515 -48.28 29.33 -60.11
N GLN A 516 -47.77 28.13 -59.77
CA GLN A 516 -48.04 26.85 -60.49
C GLN A 516 -47.21 25.66 -59.98
N GLU A 517 -47.94 24.69 -59.42
CA GLU A 517 -47.95 23.23 -59.66
C GLU A 517 -46.77 22.43 -60.28
N ARG A 518 -46.63 21.21 -59.71
CA ARG A 518 -46.26 19.89 -60.30
C ARG A 518 -44.79 19.56 -60.58
N GLU A 519 -44.24 18.63 -59.79
CA GLU A 519 -44.29 17.15 -59.95
C GLU A 519 -43.01 16.49 -59.37
N PRO A 520 -43.08 15.26 -58.83
CA PRO A 520 -41.93 14.57 -58.24
C PRO A 520 -41.30 13.56 -59.22
N LYS A 521 -39.99 13.30 -59.11
CA LYS A 521 -39.43 11.98 -59.45
C LYS A 521 -38.03 11.77 -58.88
N THR A 522 -37.95 10.62 -58.22
CA THR A 522 -36.79 9.83 -57.82
C THR A 522 -35.75 9.62 -58.92
N LYS A 523 -34.49 9.53 -58.50
CA LYS A 523 -33.64 8.35 -58.70
C LYS A 523 -32.61 8.24 -57.58
#